data_AF-A0AAW6U0P0-F1
#
_entry.id   AF-A0AAW6U0P0-F1
#
_cell.length_a   1.000
_cell.length_b   1.000
_cell.length_c   1.000
_cell.angle_alpha   90.00
_cell.angle_beta   90.00
_cell.angle_gamma   90.00
#
_symmetry.space_group_name_H-M   'P 1'
#
loop_
_entity.id
_entity.type
_entity.pdbx_description
1 polymer ?
#
loop_
_entity_poly.entity_id
_entity_poly.type
_entity_poly.pdbx_seq_one_letter_code
_entity_poly.pdbx_strand_id
1 'polypeptide(L)'
;MRRIQFLGLGLLLAIVTAATAAPVEVGTGVNEARVYIEWADGFRIEYRVRFGLTETETTTGLGLLDIIEAETDLVTVRADYGWGVAVDGIAYQDHNDVGYGGGDLWWHYWTDEARSREGWISPWTGAADRIVRHGDADGWIYGHDDAPKPTWEVPFLAGYRGYVYDPNDFATVVIDYQPAGMMSDWLSGIAFDDPNAALGRPTVDTTGDDWSIPLDTPAPVVPVYPAFRHFEVAFLGEGGSITLAFNNPVRDDVHNPYGIDFIVFGNAPQALAAGQSWNNGDPTEVFVGPSGGSEPGIVSVSQDGVTWYSFTSDPNFMAGNPNFIKLAADAEDGPFCDGFAPTLGRIYDPDNADTSIGEWNRWWAEPTNPTLPLNPSLSFEALAGRSVARVAQIYGDSAGGTGYDIARLDLPIDPDTQRKWFRYVRIDDAPGGGGTEIDAVADVSCPGDYRHPAPVGDVNGDWRVDESDAAIVTEHLGAEITDPDDPAAAADLNGDGIVDEADLEIVLENTGTIGWGQR
;
A
#
# COMPACT_ATOMS: atom_id res chain seq x y z
N MET A 1 36.67 23.11 48.33
CA MET A 1 36.21 23.26 46.93
C MET A 1 36.82 22.15 46.10
N ARG A 2 36.10 21.05 45.90
CA ARG A 2 36.48 19.95 45.00
C ARG A 2 35.46 19.94 43.86
N ARG A 3 35.95 20.08 42.63
CA ARG A 3 35.16 19.98 41.39
C ARG A 3 34.74 18.52 41.21
N ILE A 4 33.45 18.29 41.05
CA ILE A 4 32.88 17.00 40.67
C ILE A 4 32.81 16.99 39.13
N GLN A 5 33.45 16.00 38.53
CA GLN A 5 33.35 15.69 37.11
C GLN A 5 32.02 14.97 36.88
N PHE A 6 31.18 15.50 35.99
CA PHE A 6 30.05 14.77 35.44
C PHE A 6 30.57 13.86 34.32
N LEU A 7 30.43 12.54 34.51
CA LEU A 7 30.52 11.56 33.44
C LEU A 7 29.20 11.65 32.65
N GLY A 8 29.27 12.04 31.39
CA GLY A 8 28.15 11.91 30.46
C GLY A 8 27.97 10.43 30.12
N LEU A 9 26.91 9.82 30.63
CA LEU A 9 26.45 8.50 30.22
C LEU A 9 25.50 8.73 29.03
N GLY A 10 25.98 8.51 27.81
CA GLY A 10 25.13 8.42 26.64
C GLY A 10 24.30 7.14 26.76
N LEU A 11 23.01 7.28 27.04
CA LEU A 11 22.06 6.18 27.02
C LEU A 11 21.47 6.15 25.61
N LEU A 12 21.71 5.06 24.88
CA LEU A 12 21.00 4.78 23.64
C LEU A 12 19.50 4.72 23.94
N LEU A 13 18.73 5.53 23.22
CA LEU A 13 17.29 5.44 23.10
C LEU A 13 16.94 4.04 22.57
N ALA A 14 16.22 3.25 23.35
CA ALA A 14 15.42 2.17 22.84
C ALA A 14 13.99 2.68 22.81
N ILE A 15 13.52 3.09 21.63
CA ILE A 15 12.10 3.22 21.37
C ILE A 15 11.54 1.82 21.56
N VAL A 16 10.82 1.58 22.65
CA VAL A 16 10.00 0.38 22.77
C VAL A 16 8.75 0.70 21.98
N THR A 17 8.82 0.50 20.66
CA THR A 17 7.61 0.16 19.93
C THR A 17 7.04 -1.06 20.64
N ALA A 18 5.75 -1.03 21.00
CA ALA A 18 5.05 -2.26 21.29
C ALA A 18 5.25 -3.12 20.03
N ALA A 19 6.15 -4.10 20.11
CA ALA A 19 6.39 -5.00 18.99
C ALA A 19 5.09 -5.78 18.81
N THR A 20 4.26 -5.34 17.86
CA THR A 20 3.14 -6.12 17.37
C THR A 20 3.71 -7.46 16.94
N ALA A 21 3.36 -8.52 17.66
CA ALA A 21 3.86 -9.84 17.31
C ALA A 21 3.33 -10.18 15.92
N ALA A 22 4.24 -10.43 14.97
CA ALA A 22 3.83 -10.83 13.63
C ALA A 22 2.91 -12.07 13.70
N PRO A 23 1.90 -12.18 12.82
CA PRO A 23 1.00 -13.32 12.81
C PRO A 23 1.76 -14.66 12.73
N VAL A 24 1.24 -15.67 13.41
CA VAL A 24 1.79 -17.02 13.36
C VAL A 24 1.49 -17.63 11.98
N GLU A 25 2.55 -17.95 11.23
CA GLU A 25 2.44 -18.57 9.91
C GLU A 25 2.18 -20.07 10.05
N VAL A 26 1.10 -20.55 9.42
CA VAL A 26 0.74 -21.98 9.39
C VAL A 26 0.28 -22.42 8.01
N GLY A 27 0.38 -23.71 7.74
CA GLY A 27 -0.11 -24.33 6.52
C GLY A 27 0.80 -24.13 5.32
N THR A 28 0.32 -24.58 4.17
CA THR A 28 1.04 -24.50 2.89
C THR A 28 0.08 -24.24 1.75
N GLY A 29 0.55 -23.53 0.72
CA GLY A 29 -0.24 -23.28 -0.47
C GLY A 29 -0.03 -21.89 -1.04
N VAL A 30 -0.76 -21.63 -2.13
CA VAL A 30 -0.68 -20.38 -2.90
C VAL A 30 -1.70 -19.35 -2.45
N ASN A 31 -2.74 -19.76 -1.72
CA ASN A 31 -3.70 -18.86 -1.11
C ASN A 31 -3.32 -18.62 0.34
N GLU A 32 -3.76 -17.48 0.86
CA GLU A 32 -3.56 -17.12 2.26
C GLU A 32 -4.82 -16.43 2.77
N ALA A 33 -5.16 -16.69 4.02
CA ALA A 33 -6.22 -16.02 4.77
C ALA A 33 -5.67 -15.63 6.15
N ARG A 34 -6.36 -14.73 6.85
CA ARG A 34 -6.02 -14.35 8.23
C ARG A 34 -7.04 -14.93 9.22
N VAL A 35 -6.57 -15.24 10.42
CA VAL A 35 -7.45 -15.65 11.53
C VAL A 35 -7.11 -14.86 12.78
N TYR A 36 -8.11 -14.21 13.37
CA TYR A 36 -8.03 -13.50 14.66
C TYR A 36 -8.75 -14.30 15.74
N ILE A 37 -8.13 -14.48 16.90
CA ILE A 37 -8.79 -15.13 18.04
C ILE A 37 -8.51 -14.34 19.32
N GLU A 38 -9.58 -14.03 20.07
CA GLU A 38 -9.53 -13.33 21.36
C GLU A 38 -10.32 -14.09 22.43
N TRP A 39 -9.68 -14.29 23.59
CA TRP A 39 -10.25 -14.96 24.76
C TRP A 39 -10.78 -13.96 25.79
N ALA A 40 -11.58 -14.44 26.74
CA ALA A 40 -12.21 -13.61 27.78
C ALA A 40 -11.20 -12.89 28.70
N ASP A 41 -9.98 -13.40 28.79
CA ASP A 41 -8.89 -12.82 29.58
C ASP A 41 -8.12 -11.72 28.84
N GLY A 42 -8.52 -11.39 27.60
CA GLY A 42 -7.91 -10.40 26.74
C GLY A 42 -6.69 -10.89 25.99
N PHE A 43 -6.33 -12.18 26.08
CA PHE A 43 -5.29 -12.74 25.22
C PHE A 43 -5.77 -12.78 23.78
N ARG A 44 -4.88 -12.42 22.86
CA ARG A 44 -5.13 -12.35 21.42
C ARG A 44 -4.04 -13.08 20.66
N ILE A 45 -4.43 -13.79 19.62
CA ILE A 45 -3.50 -14.40 18.68
C ILE A 45 -4.00 -14.24 17.24
N GLU A 46 -3.04 -14.07 16.34
CA GLU A 46 -3.27 -13.84 14.93
C GLU A 46 -2.51 -14.88 14.11
N TYR A 47 -3.16 -15.43 13.08
CA TYR A 47 -2.56 -16.39 12.17
C TYR A 47 -2.58 -15.88 10.73
N ARG A 48 -1.52 -16.19 9.98
CA ARG A 48 -1.54 -16.25 8.52
C ARG A 48 -1.61 -17.71 8.10
N VAL A 49 -2.74 -18.10 7.52
CA VAL A 49 -3.03 -19.48 7.14
C VAL A 49 -2.86 -19.66 5.64
N ARG A 50 -1.95 -20.52 5.21
CA ARG A 50 -1.73 -20.85 3.79
C ARG A 50 -2.47 -22.13 3.39
N PHE A 51 -3.12 -22.09 2.23
CA PHE A 51 -3.91 -23.22 1.71
C PHE A 51 -3.94 -23.23 0.17
N GLY A 52 -4.43 -24.35 -0.37
CA GLY A 52 -4.68 -24.51 -1.81
C GLY A 52 -3.41 -24.72 -2.65
N LEU A 53 -3.48 -25.63 -3.61
CA LEU A 53 -2.42 -25.86 -4.60
C LEU A 53 -2.54 -24.91 -5.79
N THR A 54 -3.75 -24.41 -6.06
CA THR A 54 -4.06 -23.50 -7.16
C THR A 54 -4.78 -22.25 -6.65
N GLU A 55 -4.68 -21.14 -7.39
CA GLU A 55 -5.27 -19.85 -7.00
C GLU A 55 -6.80 -19.87 -6.95
N THR A 56 -7.43 -20.87 -7.58
CA THR A 56 -8.89 -21.07 -7.59
C THR A 56 -9.42 -21.91 -6.42
N GLU A 57 -8.54 -22.61 -5.71
CA GLU A 57 -8.96 -23.45 -4.58
C GLU A 57 -9.42 -22.60 -3.39
N THR A 58 -10.44 -23.10 -2.70
CA THR A 58 -11.03 -22.44 -1.53
C THR A 58 -10.99 -23.39 -0.33
N THR A 59 -11.14 -22.84 0.87
CA THR A 59 -11.33 -23.59 2.11
C THR A 59 -12.57 -23.09 2.83
N THR A 60 -12.82 -23.54 4.05
CA THR A 60 -13.89 -23.02 4.93
C THR A 60 -13.29 -22.40 6.18
N GLY A 61 -14.09 -21.66 6.96
CA GLY A 61 -13.65 -21.11 8.24
C GLY A 61 -13.19 -22.22 9.21
N LEU A 62 -13.90 -23.35 9.24
CA LEU A 62 -13.43 -24.55 9.97
C LEU A 62 -12.18 -25.17 9.34
N GLY A 63 -12.05 -25.13 8.02
CA GLY A 63 -10.85 -25.60 7.33
C GLY A 63 -9.60 -24.76 7.68
N LEU A 64 -9.76 -23.46 7.96
CA LEU A 64 -8.67 -22.63 8.49
C LEU A 64 -8.25 -23.11 9.89
N LEU A 65 -9.23 -23.34 10.77
CA LEU A 65 -8.96 -23.87 12.12
C LEU A 65 -8.32 -25.26 12.06
N ASP A 66 -8.76 -26.15 11.15
CA ASP A 66 -8.15 -27.46 10.94
C ASP A 66 -6.64 -27.36 10.62
N ILE A 67 -6.24 -26.38 9.81
CA ILE A 67 -4.83 -26.13 9.47
C ILE A 67 -4.07 -25.61 10.70
N ILE A 68 -4.65 -24.67 11.44
CA ILE A 68 -4.04 -24.12 12.66
C ILE A 68 -3.85 -25.20 13.73
N GLU A 69 -4.86 -26.03 13.99
CA GLU A 69 -4.81 -27.15 14.95
C GLU A 69 -3.77 -28.20 14.57
N ALA A 70 -3.48 -28.37 13.27
CA ALA A 70 -2.50 -29.34 12.81
C ALA A 70 -1.04 -28.93 13.08
N GLU A 71 -0.77 -27.64 13.24
CA GLU A 71 0.60 -27.09 13.32
C GLU A 71 0.89 -26.33 14.62
N THR A 72 -0.11 -26.17 15.49
CA THR A 72 -0.01 -25.38 16.73
C THR A 72 -0.67 -26.08 17.92
N ASP A 73 -0.54 -25.50 19.11
CA ASP A 73 -1.20 -25.99 20.34
C ASP A 73 -2.69 -25.60 20.44
N LEU A 74 -3.25 -25.00 19.39
CA LEU A 74 -4.66 -24.61 19.35
C LEU A 74 -5.55 -25.87 19.26
N VAL A 75 -6.64 -25.87 20.02
CA VAL A 75 -7.65 -26.94 20.01
C VAL A 75 -9.05 -26.33 20.02
N THR A 76 -9.93 -26.84 19.17
CA THR A 76 -11.32 -26.43 19.06
C THR A 76 -12.27 -27.49 19.61
N VAL A 77 -13.32 -27.05 20.29
CA VAL A 77 -14.49 -27.86 20.63
C VAL A 77 -15.59 -27.48 19.65
N ARG A 78 -16.10 -28.46 18.90
CA ARG A 78 -17.12 -28.22 17.87
C ARG A 78 -18.42 -28.91 18.24
N ALA A 79 -19.53 -28.19 18.15
CA ALA A 79 -20.87 -28.69 18.44
C ALA A 79 -21.72 -28.71 17.17
N ASP A 80 -22.31 -29.86 16.87
CA ASP A 80 -23.27 -30.02 15.77
C ASP A 80 -24.69 -29.80 16.32
N TYR A 81 -25.34 -28.76 15.83
CA TYR A 81 -26.70 -28.39 16.22
C TYR A 81 -27.78 -28.90 15.23
N GLY A 82 -27.39 -29.72 14.25
CA GLY A 82 -28.26 -30.31 13.23
C GLY A 82 -28.59 -29.38 12.06
N TRP A 83 -28.33 -28.08 12.20
CA TRP A 83 -28.42 -27.06 11.14
C TRP A 83 -27.04 -26.46 10.79
N GLY A 84 -25.98 -26.86 11.47
CA GLY A 84 -24.62 -26.39 11.27
C GLY A 84 -23.68 -26.85 12.39
N VAL A 85 -22.39 -26.80 12.12
CA VAL A 85 -21.33 -27.03 13.11
C VAL A 85 -20.84 -25.68 13.62
N ALA A 86 -20.95 -25.45 14.91
CA ALA A 86 -20.43 -24.25 15.57
C ALA A 86 -19.14 -24.57 16.34
N VAL A 87 -18.26 -23.58 16.44
CA VAL A 87 -17.13 -23.60 17.37
C VAL A 87 -17.67 -23.22 18.75
N ASP A 88 -17.73 -24.21 19.64
CA ASP A 88 -18.26 -24.07 21.00
C ASP A 88 -17.14 -23.79 22.01
N GLY A 89 -15.89 -24.08 21.68
CA GLY A 89 -14.73 -23.78 22.53
C GLY A 89 -13.45 -23.62 21.74
N ILE A 90 -12.53 -22.78 22.21
CA ILE A 90 -11.17 -22.67 21.68
C ILE A 90 -10.21 -22.61 22.87
N ALA A 91 -9.18 -23.44 22.81
CA ALA A 91 -8.10 -23.47 23.78
C ALA A 91 -6.75 -23.28 23.07
N TYR A 92 -5.87 -22.48 23.66
CA TYR A 92 -4.49 -22.30 23.23
C TYR A 92 -3.60 -22.05 24.45
N GLN A 93 -2.63 -22.95 24.68
CA GLN A 93 -1.77 -22.91 25.87
C GLN A 93 -2.60 -22.84 27.17
N ASP A 94 -2.46 -21.79 27.97
CA ASP A 94 -3.18 -21.59 29.23
C ASP A 94 -4.52 -20.84 29.05
N HIS A 95 -4.87 -20.43 27.82
CA HIS A 95 -6.10 -19.71 27.47
C HIS A 95 -7.18 -20.68 26.98
N ASN A 96 -8.37 -20.64 27.57
CA ASN A 96 -9.44 -21.60 27.26
C ASN A 96 -10.81 -21.10 27.67
N ASP A 97 -11.70 -20.93 26.68
CA ASP A 97 -13.11 -20.61 26.88
C ASP A 97 -14.00 -21.59 26.10
N VAL A 98 -15.07 -22.06 26.73
CA VAL A 98 -15.99 -23.06 26.16
C VAL A 98 -17.44 -22.86 26.61
N GLY A 99 -18.35 -23.06 25.66
CA GLY A 99 -19.79 -23.02 25.84
C GLY A 99 -20.34 -21.61 26.03
N TYR A 100 -21.66 -21.57 26.24
CA TYR A 100 -22.39 -20.35 26.55
C TYR A 100 -22.43 -20.09 28.06
N GLY A 101 -21.83 -18.98 28.49
CA GLY A 101 -21.80 -18.50 29.87
C GLY A 101 -22.95 -17.57 30.26
N GLY A 102 -23.73 -17.07 29.29
CA GLY A 102 -24.79 -16.07 29.52
C GLY A 102 -24.43 -14.68 28.96
N GLY A 103 -25.39 -13.99 28.34
CA GLY A 103 -25.14 -12.69 27.71
C GLY A 103 -24.19 -12.84 26.52
N ASP A 104 -23.11 -12.07 26.49
CA ASP A 104 -22.12 -12.09 25.41
C ASP A 104 -20.99 -13.11 25.63
N LEU A 105 -21.05 -13.90 26.72
CA LEU A 105 -20.11 -14.97 27.03
C LEU A 105 -20.33 -16.20 26.12
N TRP A 106 -19.94 -16.07 24.87
CA TRP A 106 -19.87 -17.13 23.86
C TRP A 106 -18.89 -16.72 22.74
N TRP A 107 -18.54 -17.65 21.86
CA TRP A 107 -17.68 -17.38 20.70
C TRP A 107 -18.45 -16.69 19.57
N HIS A 108 -18.28 -15.37 19.47
CA HIS A 108 -18.77 -14.55 18.38
C HIS A 108 -17.91 -14.78 17.14
N TYR A 109 -18.56 -15.09 16.02
CA TYR A 109 -17.90 -15.35 14.74
C TYR A 109 -18.00 -14.14 13.83
N TRP A 110 -16.86 -13.76 13.26
CA TRP A 110 -16.67 -12.60 12.40
C TRP A 110 -16.02 -12.99 11.10
N THR A 111 -16.38 -12.28 10.04
CA THR A 111 -15.87 -12.51 8.70
C THR A 111 -15.54 -11.19 8.05
N ASP A 112 -14.37 -11.10 7.45
CA ASP A 112 -13.99 -10.05 6.51
C ASP A 112 -13.64 -10.72 5.19
N GLU A 113 -14.19 -10.23 4.09
CA GLU A 113 -13.90 -10.76 2.76
C GLU A 113 -13.03 -9.74 2.05
N ALA A 114 -11.92 -10.18 1.43
CA ALA A 114 -11.00 -9.26 0.76
C ALA A 114 -11.64 -8.45 -0.38
N ARG A 115 -12.83 -8.86 -0.83
CA ARG A 115 -13.62 -8.19 -1.86
C ARG A 115 -14.81 -7.42 -1.30
N SER A 116 -15.11 -7.58 -0.02
CA SER A 116 -16.20 -6.88 0.64
C SER A 116 -15.81 -5.44 0.87
N ARG A 117 -16.83 -4.56 0.80
CA ARG A 117 -16.66 -3.16 1.15
C ARG A 117 -16.97 -2.81 2.59
N GLU A 118 -17.51 -3.75 3.34
CA GLU A 118 -18.21 -3.52 4.62
C GLU A 118 -17.35 -3.85 5.85
N GLY A 119 -16.08 -4.27 5.67
CA GLY A 119 -15.18 -4.67 6.75
C GLY A 119 -15.67 -5.92 7.50
N TRP A 120 -15.29 -6.06 8.77
CA TRP A 120 -15.74 -7.16 9.63
C TRP A 120 -17.26 -7.16 9.82
N ILE A 121 -17.90 -8.27 9.47
CA ILE A 121 -19.32 -8.50 9.71
C ILE A 121 -19.53 -9.77 10.54
N SER A 122 -20.62 -9.83 11.31
CA SER A 122 -21.12 -11.07 11.87
C SER A 122 -22.00 -11.77 10.82
N PRO A 123 -21.59 -12.92 10.26
CA PRO A 123 -22.28 -13.52 9.14
C PRO A 123 -23.50 -14.33 9.59
N TRP A 124 -24.47 -14.50 8.68
CA TRP A 124 -25.53 -15.49 8.83
C TRP A 124 -25.10 -16.91 8.41
N THR A 125 -23.90 -17.04 7.84
CA THR A 125 -23.31 -18.30 7.39
C THR A 125 -22.33 -18.82 8.43
N GLY A 126 -22.49 -20.07 8.86
CA GLY A 126 -21.57 -20.69 9.82
C GLY A 126 -20.19 -20.99 9.20
N ALA A 127 -19.15 -21.06 10.04
CA ALA A 127 -17.77 -21.30 9.62
C ALA A 127 -17.55 -22.59 8.80
N ALA A 128 -18.44 -23.59 8.97
CA ALA A 128 -18.39 -24.82 8.20
C ALA A 128 -18.80 -24.64 6.72
N ASP A 129 -19.68 -23.69 6.45
CA ASP A 129 -20.27 -23.44 5.12
C ASP A 129 -19.70 -22.17 4.46
N ARG A 130 -18.94 -21.35 5.21
CA ARG A 130 -18.21 -20.21 4.65
C ARG A 130 -17.25 -20.70 3.57
N ILE A 131 -17.22 -20.00 2.43
CA ILE A 131 -16.20 -20.19 1.38
C ILE A 131 -15.12 -19.13 1.59
N VAL A 132 -13.96 -19.56 2.06
CA VAL A 132 -12.78 -18.72 2.27
C VAL A 132 -11.90 -18.74 1.02
N ARG A 133 -11.55 -17.55 0.54
CA ARG A 133 -10.66 -17.28 -0.59
C ARG A 133 -9.37 -16.63 -0.14
N HIS A 134 -8.42 -16.49 -1.07
CA HIS A 134 -7.22 -15.72 -0.82
C HIS A 134 -7.56 -14.26 -0.43
N GLY A 135 -6.95 -13.78 0.65
CA GLY A 135 -7.12 -12.45 1.20
C GLY A 135 -8.17 -12.37 2.32
N ASP A 136 -9.11 -13.32 2.40
CA ASP A 136 -10.18 -13.28 3.40
C ASP A 136 -9.64 -13.41 4.84
N ALA A 137 -10.44 -12.95 5.81
CA ALA A 137 -10.15 -13.12 7.22
C ALA A 137 -11.35 -13.64 8.02
N ASP A 138 -11.08 -14.45 9.04
CA ASP A 138 -12.04 -14.96 10.01
C ASP A 138 -11.65 -14.48 11.42
N GLY A 139 -12.64 -14.20 12.27
CA GLY A 139 -12.44 -13.77 13.64
C GLY A 139 -13.29 -14.56 14.62
N TRP A 140 -12.72 -14.93 15.76
CA TRP A 140 -13.43 -15.52 16.89
C TRP A 140 -13.13 -14.73 18.16
N ILE A 141 -14.17 -14.23 18.82
CA ILE A 141 -14.03 -13.45 20.04
C ILE A 141 -14.93 -14.06 21.11
N TYR A 142 -14.40 -14.32 22.30
CA TYR A 142 -15.20 -14.77 23.42
C TYR A 142 -15.51 -13.61 24.38
N GLY A 143 -16.80 -13.36 24.62
CA GLY A 143 -17.23 -12.49 25.73
C GLY A 143 -17.70 -11.09 25.38
N HIS A 144 -17.57 -10.64 24.12
CA HIS A 144 -18.13 -9.39 23.62
C HIS A 144 -18.40 -9.44 22.11
N ASP A 145 -19.29 -8.58 21.62
CA ASP A 145 -19.81 -8.55 20.24
C ASP A 145 -19.28 -7.37 19.41
N ASP A 146 -18.16 -6.79 19.81
CA ASP A 146 -17.45 -5.80 19.00
C ASP A 146 -16.63 -6.48 17.90
N ALA A 147 -16.43 -5.78 16.77
CA ALA A 147 -15.65 -6.30 15.65
C ALA A 147 -14.16 -6.52 16.03
N PRO A 148 -13.48 -7.51 15.42
CA PRO A 148 -12.06 -7.75 15.63
C PRO A 148 -11.19 -6.52 15.35
N LYS A 149 -10.18 -6.31 16.20
CA LYS A 149 -9.16 -5.25 16.08
C LYS A 149 -7.77 -5.88 15.88
N PRO A 150 -7.46 -6.42 14.69
CA PRO A 150 -6.18 -7.07 14.41
C PRO A 150 -5.04 -6.06 14.34
N THR A 151 -3.83 -6.54 14.61
CA THR A 151 -2.56 -5.80 14.53
C THR A 151 -1.84 -5.97 13.21
N TRP A 152 -2.23 -6.96 12.38
CA TRP A 152 -1.74 -7.02 11.00
C TRP A 152 -2.17 -5.77 10.23
N GLU A 153 -1.25 -5.24 9.43
CA GLU A 153 -1.64 -4.31 8.36
C GLU A 153 -2.69 -5.04 7.52
N VAL A 154 -3.90 -4.48 7.43
CA VAL A 154 -4.96 -4.99 6.56
C VAL A 154 -4.33 -5.06 5.17
N PRO A 155 -3.97 -6.26 4.68
CA PRO A 155 -3.27 -6.36 3.43
C PRO A 155 -4.35 -5.99 2.43
N PHE A 156 -4.21 -4.82 1.82
CA PHE A 156 -5.21 -4.27 0.92
C PHE A 156 -6.46 -3.81 1.68
N LEU A 157 -6.42 -2.58 2.20
CA LEU A 157 -7.64 -1.81 2.32
C LEU A 157 -8.22 -1.67 0.91
N ALA A 158 -9.02 -2.63 0.46
CA ALA A 158 -10.05 -2.40 -0.54
C ALA A 158 -11.05 -1.46 0.12
N GLY A 159 -10.73 -0.18 0.20
CA GLY A 159 -11.23 0.65 1.30
C GLY A 159 -10.88 2.12 1.23
N TYR A 160 -9.76 2.46 0.57
CA TYR A 160 -9.62 3.83 0.10
C TYR A 160 -10.79 4.08 -0.84
N ARG A 161 -11.60 5.11 -0.55
CA ARG A 161 -12.55 5.59 -1.56
C ARG A 161 -11.77 5.70 -2.87
N GLY A 162 -12.35 5.21 -3.98
CA GLY A 162 -11.71 5.30 -5.29
C GLY A 162 -11.02 6.64 -5.43
N TYR A 163 -9.70 6.59 -5.60
CA TYR A 163 -8.79 7.72 -5.44
C TYR A 163 -9.41 8.99 -6.04
N VAL A 164 -9.54 10.03 -5.22
CA VAL A 164 -10.08 11.32 -5.67
C VAL A 164 -8.92 12.11 -6.24
N TYR A 165 -8.94 12.30 -7.55
CA TYR A 165 -7.90 13.04 -8.25
C TYR A 165 -7.67 14.43 -7.64
N ASP A 166 -6.44 14.66 -7.17
CA ASP A 166 -5.89 15.97 -6.85
C ASP A 166 -4.67 16.23 -7.75
N PRO A 167 -4.68 17.29 -8.59
CA PRO A 167 -3.51 17.64 -9.38
C PRO A 167 -2.25 17.94 -8.56
N ASN A 168 -2.37 18.26 -7.26
CA ASN A 168 -1.22 18.45 -6.37
C ASN A 168 -0.50 17.13 -6.02
N ASP A 169 -1.12 15.97 -6.28
CA ASP A 169 -0.46 14.67 -6.08
C ASP A 169 0.56 14.35 -7.15
N PHE A 170 0.66 15.15 -8.21
CA PHE A 170 1.48 14.84 -9.36
C PHE A 170 2.43 15.97 -9.74
N ALA A 171 3.43 15.65 -10.55
CA ALA A 171 4.10 16.65 -11.34
C ALA A 171 3.08 17.43 -12.20
N THR A 172 3.15 18.76 -12.13
CA THR A 172 2.17 19.66 -12.78
C THR A 172 2.76 20.49 -13.90
N VAL A 173 4.09 20.53 -14.03
CA VAL A 173 4.78 21.37 -15.01
C VAL A 173 6.00 20.65 -15.58
N VAL A 174 6.14 20.70 -16.91
CA VAL A 174 7.39 20.38 -17.60
C VAL A 174 8.32 21.60 -17.55
N ILE A 175 9.51 21.42 -16.98
CA ILE A 175 10.54 22.46 -16.88
C ILE A 175 11.48 22.42 -18.07
N ASP A 176 11.92 21.21 -18.44
CA ASP A 176 12.82 20.96 -19.56
C ASP A 176 12.54 19.57 -20.15
N TYR A 177 12.71 19.43 -21.45
CA TYR A 177 12.58 18.15 -22.15
C TYR A 177 13.55 18.13 -23.32
N GLN A 178 14.46 17.14 -23.30
CA GLN A 178 15.52 16.95 -24.27
C GLN A 178 15.43 15.53 -24.84
N PRO A 179 14.48 15.26 -25.75
CA PRO A 179 14.33 13.96 -26.38
C PRO A 179 15.47 13.63 -27.34
N ALA A 180 15.78 12.35 -27.50
CA ALA A 180 16.72 11.84 -28.50
C ALA A 180 16.14 10.64 -29.26
N GLY A 181 16.30 10.59 -30.59
CA GLY A 181 15.96 9.37 -31.35
C GLY A 181 14.50 8.90 -31.28
N MET A 182 13.54 9.83 -31.30
CA MET A 182 12.10 9.55 -31.15
C MET A 182 11.57 8.43 -32.04
N MET A 183 10.81 7.52 -31.42
CA MET A 183 9.93 6.59 -32.13
C MET A 183 8.55 7.18 -32.37
N SER A 184 7.77 6.53 -33.23
CA SER A 184 6.37 6.88 -33.47
C SER A 184 5.46 5.78 -32.98
N ASP A 185 4.30 6.17 -32.45
CA ASP A 185 3.18 5.29 -32.20
C ASP A 185 2.87 4.58 -33.52
N TRP A 186 3.03 3.26 -33.54
CA TRP A 186 2.93 2.48 -34.77
C TRP A 186 1.51 2.48 -35.34
N LEU A 187 0.51 2.80 -34.52
CA LEU A 187 -0.90 2.84 -34.89
C LEU A 187 -1.27 4.21 -35.49
N SER A 188 -0.85 5.30 -34.85
CA SER A 188 -1.18 6.67 -35.30
C SER A 188 -0.15 7.28 -36.27
N GLY A 189 1.10 6.80 -36.24
CA GLY A 189 2.24 7.40 -36.93
C GLY A 189 2.73 8.70 -36.31
N ILE A 190 2.23 9.07 -35.12
CA ILE A 190 2.61 10.29 -34.38
C ILE A 190 3.80 9.97 -33.47
N ALA A 191 4.76 10.89 -33.35
CA ALA A 191 5.91 10.72 -32.47
C ALA A 191 5.50 10.77 -30.98
N PHE A 192 6.23 10.06 -30.12
CA PHE A 192 6.08 10.14 -28.66
C PHE A 192 6.82 11.36 -28.09
N ASP A 193 6.61 12.53 -28.68
CA ASP A 193 7.37 13.77 -28.39
C ASP A 193 6.57 14.81 -27.58
N ASP A 194 5.44 14.42 -27.01
CA ASP A 194 4.67 15.28 -26.10
C ASP A 194 5.09 15.06 -24.63
N PRO A 195 5.89 15.97 -24.04
CA PRO A 195 6.29 15.83 -22.65
C PRO A 195 5.13 16.06 -21.67
N ASN A 196 3.99 16.61 -22.10
CA ASN A 196 2.83 16.78 -21.22
C ASN A 196 2.13 15.45 -20.92
N ALA A 197 2.43 14.39 -21.67
CA ALA A 197 1.95 13.05 -21.36
C ALA A 197 2.43 12.58 -19.97
N ALA A 198 3.58 13.07 -19.50
CA ALA A 198 4.13 12.75 -18.17
C ALA A 198 3.55 13.56 -17.00
N LEU A 199 2.50 14.36 -17.22
CA LEU A 199 1.88 15.21 -16.19
C LEU A 199 0.54 14.65 -15.72
N GLY A 200 0.22 14.86 -14.44
CA GLY A 200 -1.03 14.36 -13.85
C GLY A 200 -0.95 12.89 -13.46
N ARG A 201 -2.11 12.22 -13.39
CA ARG A 201 -2.19 10.82 -12.95
C ARG A 201 -1.69 9.86 -14.03
N PRO A 202 -1.13 8.70 -13.66
CA PRO A 202 -0.81 7.66 -14.63
C PRO A 202 -2.05 7.15 -15.35
N THR A 203 -1.81 6.60 -16.53
CA THR A 203 -2.83 6.09 -17.43
C THR A 203 -3.61 4.94 -16.80
N VAL A 204 -4.94 5.07 -16.82
CA VAL A 204 -5.89 4.07 -16.26
C VAL A 204 -6.35 3.08 -17.31
N ASP A 205 -6.74 3.62 -18.47
CA ASP A 205 -7.26 2.89 -19.60
C ASP A 205 -6.50 3.31 -20.85
N THR A 206 -6.24 2.35 -21.72
CA THR A 206 -5.63 2.52 -23.03
C THR A 206 -6.53 1.89 -24.11
N THR A 207 -6.00 1.76 -25.32
CA THR A 207 -6.67 1.18 -26.49
C THR A 207 -6.12 -0.20 -26.84
N GLY A 208 -6.68 -0.87 -27.84
CA GLY A 208 -6.09 -2.09 -28.39
C GLY A 208 -4.80 -1.82 -29.18
N ASP A 209 -4.00 -2.86 -29.36
CA ASP A 209 -2.70 -2.85 -30.04
C ASP A 209 -2.80 -3.23 -31.54
N ASP A 210 -4.00 -3.58 -32.01
CA ASP A 210 -4.29 -4.16 -33.33
C ASP A 210 -3.54 -5.48 -33.63
N TRP A 211 -3.01 -6.12 -32.58
CA TRP A 211 -2.34 -7.42 -32.65
C TRP A 211 -3.12 -8.47 -31.87
N SER A 212 -3.30 -8.23 -30.57
CA SER A 212 -3.98 -9.10 -29.62
C SER A 212 -5.36 -8.56 -29.25
N ILE A 213 -5.52 -7.23 -29.22
CA ILE A 213 -6.74 -6.52 -28.88
C ILE A 213 -7.06 -5.57 -30.06
N PRO A 214 -8.27 -5.59 -30.64
CA PRO A 214 -8.61 -4.71 -31.75
C PRO A 214 -8.45 -3.23 -31.39
N LEU A 215 -7.91 -2.44 -32.31
CA LEU A 215 -7.49 -1.03 -32.09
C LEU A 215 -8.47 -0.18 -31.26
N ASP A 216 -9.75 -0.15 -31.64
CA ASP A 216 -10.74 0.72 -31.01
C ASP A 216 -11.36 0.11 -29.72
N THR A 217 -10.81 -1.00 -29.23
CA THR A 217 -11.29 -1.66 -28.01
C THR A 217 -10.68 -0.97 -26.79
N PRO A 218 -11.49 -0.43 -25.87
CA PRO A 218 -10.99 0.03 -24.58
C PRO A 218 -10.39 -1.15 -23.81
N ALA A 219 -9.21 -0.94 -23.23
CA ALA A 219 -8.56 -1.91 -22.37
C ALA A 219 -8.00 -1.19 -21.14
N PRO A 220 -8.10 -1.76 -19.94
CA PRO A 220 -7.43 -1.19 -18.78
C PRO A 220 -5.93 -1.37 -18.96
N VAL A 221 -5.15 -0.41 -18.47
CA VAL A 221 -3.72 -0.62 -18.25
C VAL A 221 -3.59 -1.68 -17.15
N VAL A 222 -2.87 -2.75 -17.44
CA VAL A 222 -2.60 -3.84 -16.49
C VAL A 222 -1.11 -4.18 -16.54
N PRO A 223 -0.55 -4.87 -15.53
CA PRO A 223 0.89 -5.12 -15.49
C PRO A 223 1.49 -5.82 -16.70
N VAL A 224 0.68 -6.52 -17.51
CA VAL A 224 1.09 -7.23 -18.73
C VAL A 224 0.72 -6.48 -20.03
N TYR A 225 0.07 -5.32 -19.92
CA TYR A 225 -0.44 -4.50 -21.02
C TYR A 225 -0.40 -3.03 -20.58
N PRO A 226 0.77 -2.38 -20.74
CA PRO A 226 1.07 -1.09 -20.14
C PRO A 226 0.40 0.06 -20.91
N ALA A 227 0.63 1.29 -20.48
CA ALA A 227 0.39 2.47 -21.32
C ALA A 227 1.35 2.46 -22.54
N PHE A 228 0.87 2.83 -23.72
CA PHE A 228 1.70 2.79 -24.94
C PHE A 228 1.28 3.75 -26.04
N ARG A 229 0.31 4.65 -25.82
CA ARG A 229 -0.07 5.65 -26.83
C ARG A 229 0.77 6.91 -26.69
N HIS A 230 0.94 7.64 -27.80
CA HIS A 230 1.76 8.85 -27.85
C HIS A 230 1.27 10.00 -26.94
N PHE A 231 0.05 9.90 -26.43
CA PHE A 231 -0.56 10.86 -25.50
C PHE A 231 -0.64 10.32 -24.06
N GLU A 232 -0.18 9.08 -23.83
CA GLU A 232 -0.16 8.40 -22.53
C GLU A 232 1.26 8.40 -21.92
N VAL A 233 2.30 8.33 -22.75
CA VAL A 233 3.69 8.27 -22.28
C VAL A 233 4.59 9.28 -23.01
N ALA A 234 5.49 9.91 -22.26
CA ALA A 234 6.59 10.71 -22.80
C ALA A 234 7.83 9.81 -22.99
N PHE A 235 8.31 9.70 -24.22
CA PHE A 235 9.50 8.91 -24.55
C PHE A 235 10.74 9.80 -24.47
N LEU A 236 11.78 9.39 -23.74
CA LEU A 236 13.04 10.13 -23.67
C LEU A 236 13.95 9.77 -24.85
N GLY A 237 13.95 8.50 -25.23
CA GLY A 237 14.88 7.90 -26.18
C GLY A 237 16.36 7.97 -25.73
N GLU A 238 17.25 7.34 -26.49
CA GLU A 238 18.62 7.04 -26.03
C GLU A 238 19.42 8.32 -25.69
N GLY A 239 19.76 8.48 -24.41
CA GLY A 239 20.44 9.65 -23.85
C GLY A 239 19.56 10.90 -23.69
N GLY A 240 18.24 10.77 -23.83
CA GLY A 240 17.28 11.85 -23.60
C GLY A 240 17.04 12.14 -22.11
N SER A 241 16.35 13.25 -21.83
CA SER A 241 15.98 13.61 -20.46
C SER A 241 14.70 14.44 -20.37
N ILE A 242 14.03 14.38 -19.22
CA ILE A 242 12.91 15.26 -18.86
C ILE A 242 13.13 15.81 -17.46
N THR A 243 12.68 17.03 -17.22
CA THR A 243 12.61 17.65 -15.90
C THR A 243 11.19 18.14 -15.64
N LEU A 244 10.60 17.65 -14.56
CA LEU A 244 9.26 17.98 -14.13
C LEU A 244 9.30 18.69 -12.77
N ALA A 245 8.22 19.40 -12.45
CA ALA A 245 8.06 20.06 -11.16
C ALA A 245 6.68 19.81 -10.55
N PHE A 246 6.69 19.61 -9.24
CA PHE A 246 5.51 19.69 -8.39
C PHE A 246 5.17 21.16 -8.08
N ASN A 247 3.89 21.40 -7.81
CA ASN A 247 3.40 22.69 -7.32
C ASN A 247 3.57 22.85 -5.79
N ASN A 248 3.80 21.76 -5.07
CA ASN A 248 4.23 21.70 -3.66
C ASN A 248 5.57 20.95 -3.48
N PRO A 249 6.23 21.09 -2.33
CA PRO A 249 7.34 20.22 -1.94
C PRO A 249 6.85 18.78 -1.70
N VAL A 250 7.54 17.79 -2.27
CA VAL A 250 7.42 16.36 -1.87
C VAL A 250 8.37 16.12 -0.72
N ARG A 251 7.95 15.42 0.34
CA ARG A 251 8.68 15.32 1.62
C ARG A 251 8.94 13.88 2.03
N ASP A 252 10.06 13.70 2.74
CA ASP A 252 10.38 12.51 3.53
C ASP A 252 9.44 12.48 4.75
N ASP A 253 8.28 11.82 4.60
CA ASP A 253 7.27 11.68 5.64
C ASP A 253 7.38 10.32 6.31
N VAL A 254 7.42 10.31 7.64
CA VAL A 254 7.57 9.09 8.44
C VAL A 254 6.37 8.14 8.30
N HIS A 255 5.21 8.67 7.89
CA HIS A 255 4.00 7.88 7.68
C HIS A 255 3.91 7.29 6.28
N ASN A 256 4.78 7.70 5.35
CA ASN A 256 4.76 7.18 3.99
C ASN A 256 4.96 5.66 4.00
N PRO A 257 4.07 4.88 3.35
CA PRO A 257 4.16 3.43 3.36
C PRO A 257 5.51 2.95 2.85
N TYR A 258 6.13 2.05 3.61
CA TYR A 258 7.46 1.50 3.35
C TYR A 258 8.61 2.54 3.31
N GLY A 259 8.38 3.77 3.74
CA GLY A 259 9.33 4.88 3.64
C GLY A 259 9.51 5.41 2.22
N ILE A 260 8.54 5.19 1.32
CA ILE A 260 8.61 5.63 -0.08
C ILE A 260 7.93 6.98 -0.23
N ASP A 261 8.62 7.97 -0.79
CA ASP A 261 8.16 9.36 -0.83
C ASP A 261 7.55 9.80 -2.16
N PHE A 262 7.94 9.15 -3.26
CA PHE A 262 7.34 9.42 -4.56
C PHE A 262 7.42 8.21 -5.47
N ILE A 263 6.61 8.21 -6.52
CA ILE A 263 6.47 7.11 -7.48
C ILE A 263 6.66 7.65 -8.88
N VAL A 264 7.45 6.95 -9.70
CA VAL A 264 7.55 7.20 -11.15
C VAL A 264 6.87 6.06 -11.90
N PHE A 265 5.90 6.40 -12.74
CA PHE A 265 5.18 5.48 -13.61
C PHE A 265 5.81 5.50 -15.00
N GLY A 266 6.19 4.31 -15.48
CA GLY A 266 6.69 4.12 -16.85
C GLY A 266 5.76 3.19 -17.64
N ASN A 267 6.28 2.65 -18.72
CA ASN A 267 5.59 1.73 -19.62
C ASN A 267 6.06 0.27 -19.45
N ALA A 268 7.04 0.00 -18.59
CA ALA A 268 7.60 -1.32 -18.37
C ALA A 268 6.55 -2.42 -18.12
N PRO A 269 6.38 -3.42 -19.01
CA PRO A 269 5.46 -4.53 -18.77
C PRO A 269 6.12 -5.68 -17.99
N GLN A 270 5.34 -6.37 -17.15
CA GLN A 270 5.61 -7.73 -16.71
C GLN A 270 5.45 -8.68 -17.90
N ALA A 271 6.46 -9.50 -18.15
CA ALA A 271 6.39 -10.53 -19.17
C ALA A 271 5.36 -11.60 -18.79
N LEU A 272 4.62 -12.07 -19.79
CA LEU A 272 3.73 -13.22 -19.64
C LEU A 272 4.52 -14.53 -19.48
N ALA A 273 3.91 -15.53 -18.85
CA ALA A 273 4.46 -16.87 -18.81
C ALA A 273 4.57 -17.46 -20.22
N ALA A 274 5.51 -18.40 -20.41
CA ALA A 274 5.83 -18.92 -21.73
C ALA A 274 4.59 -19.48 -22.46
N GLY A 275 4.32 -18.94 -23.66
CA GLY A 275 3.22 -19.36 -24.53
C GLY A 275 1.85 -18.77 -24.17
N GLN A 276 1.78 -17.84 -23.20
CA GLN A 276 0.58 -17.09 -22.87
C GLN A 276 0.46 -15.81 -23.72
N SER A 277 -0.75 -15.29 -23.82
CA SER A 277 -1.07 -14.01 -24.49
C SER A 277 -2.16 -13.28 -23.72
N TRP A 278 -2.05 -11.96 -23.63
CA TRP A 278 -3.11 -11.11 -23.10
C TRP A 278 -4.04 -10.66 -24.24
N ASN A 279 -5.34 -10.75 -24.05
CA ASN A 279 -6.35 -10.37 -25.04
C ASN A 279 -7.51 -9.58 -24.41
N ASN A 280 -7.27 -8.94 -23.26
CA ASN A 280 -8.29 -8.30 -22.42
C ASN A 280 -9.42 -9.27 -21.99
N GLY A 281 -9.07 -10.55 -21.82
CA GLY A 281 -9.97 -11.62 -21.39
C GLY A 281 -9.93 -11.88 -19.88
N ASP A 282 -10.24 -13.11 -19.47
CA ASP A 282 -10.29 -13.49 -18.06
C ASP A 282 -8.89 -13.44 -17.40
N PRO A 283 -8.65 -12.53 -16.44
CA PRO A 283 -7.35 -12.37 -15.81
C PRO A 283 -6.97 -13.54 -14.91
N THR A 284 -7.89 -14.46 -14.60
CA THR A 284 -7.59 -15.68 -13.83
C THR A 284 -6.96 -16.79 -14.69
N GLU A 285 -7.05 -16.68 -16.02
CA GLU A 285 -6.56 -17.70 -16.96
C GLU A 285 -5.17 -17.38 -17.53
N VAL A 286 -4.68 -16.15 -17.36
CA VAL A 286 -3.41 -15.67 -17.91
C VAL A 286 -2.38 -15.53 -16.80
N PHE A 287 -1.20 -16.13 -16.99
CA PHE A 287 -0.14 -16.18 -15.98
C PHE A 287 1.07 -15.32 -16.38
N VAL A 288 1.76 -14.76 -15.37
CA VAL A 288 2.96 -13.94 -15.56
C VAL A 288 4.26 -14.76 -15.43
N GLY A 289 5.29 -14.37 -16.17
CA GLY A 289 6.65 -14.93 -16.11
C GLY A 289 7.53 -14.21 -15.08
N PRO A 290 8.84 -14.54 -15.00
CA PRO A 290 9.74 -13.99 -13.99
C PRO A 290 10.49 -12.70 -14.39
N SER A 291 10.16 -12.10 -15.54
CA SER A 291 10.89 -10.96 -16.10
C SER A 291 9.95 -9.83 -16.53
N GLY A 292 10.50 -8.66 -16.85
CA GLY A 292 9.78 -7.54 -17.48
C GLY A 292 10.56 -6.91 -18.63
N GLY A 293 9.91 -6.04 -19.39
CA GLY A 293 10.58 -5.13 -20.33
C GLY A 293 10.84 -3.82 -19.59
N SER A 294 12.09 -3.48 -19.30
CA SER A 294 12.42 -2.27 -18.57
C SER A 294 13.44 -1.48 -19.37
N GLU A 295 13.20 -0.18 -19.53
CA GLU A 295 14.08 0.75 -20.24
C GLU A 295 14.59 1.79 -19.23
N PRO A 296 15.56 1.40 -18.36
CA PRO A 296 15.82 2.07 -17.09
C PRO A 296 16.19 3.55 -17.25
N GLY A 297 15.56 4.40 -16.44
CA GLY A 297 15.93 5.81 -16.29
C GLY A 297 16.58 6.12 -14.94
N ILE A 298 17.61 6.96 -14.95
CA ILE A 298 18.25 7.49 -13.73
C ILE A 298 17.43 8.68 -13.24
N VAL A 299 16.95 8.58 -12.00
CA VAL A 299 16.17 9.64 -11.36
C VAL A 299 17.08 10.51 -10.48
N SER A 300 16.89 11.82 -10.59
CA SER A 300 17.50 12.83 -9.72
C SER A 300 16.44 13.80 -9.22
N VAL A 301 16.56 14.26 -7.98
CA VAL A 301 15.63 15.24 -7.39
C VAL A 301 16.36 16.50 -6.94
N SER A 302 15.64 17.62 -6.88
CA SER A 302 16.19 18.91 -6.49
C SER A 302 15.17 19.78 -5.77
N GLN A 303 15.66 20.56 -4.80
CA GLN A 303 14.89 21.60 -4.11
C GLN A 303 14.83 22.91 -4.90
N ASP A 304 15.89 23.25 -5.62
CA ASP A 304 16.11 24.56 -6.25
C ASP A 304 16.18 24.52 -7.79
N GLY A 305 16.15 23.33 -8.38
CA GLY A 305 16.32 23.11 -9.82
C GLY A 305 17.75 23.32 -10.31
N VAL A 306 18.71 23.49 -9.41
CA VAL A 306 20.13 23.73 -9.71
C VAL A 306 20.99 22.59 -9.19
N THR A 307 20.83 22.21 -7.92
CA THR A 307 21.58 21.12 -7.28
C THR A 307 20.72 19.87 -7.27
N TRP A 308 21.22 18.80 -7.89
CA TRP A 308 20.52 17.55 -8.16
C TRP A 308 21.12 16.42 -7.34
N TYR A 309 20.26 15.64 -6.69
CA TYR A 309 20.61 14.46 -5.89
C TYR A 309 20.12 13.23 -6.63
N SER A 310 21.05 12.37 -7.03
CA SER A 310 20.82 11.32 -8.03
C SER A 310 20.80 9.95 -7.38
N PHE A 311 19.83 9.10 -7.77
CA PHE A 311 19.74 7.69 -7.36
C PHE A 311 20.73 6.80 -8.13
N THR A 312 22.00 7.21 -8.19
CA THR A 312 23.09 6.41 -8.76
C THR A 312 24.40 6.79 -8.09
N SER A 313 25.28 5.80 -7.95
CA SER A 313 26.66 5.94 -7.51
C SER A 313 27.66 6.01 -8.69
N ASP A 314 27.19 5.86 -9.95
CA ASP A 314 28.06 5.82 -11.13
C ASP A 314 28.89 7.11 -11.26
N PRO A 315 30.23 7.04 -11.16
CA PRO A 315 31.08 8.22 -11.32
C PRO A 315 30.99 8.87 -12.70
N ASN A 316 30.53 8.16 -13.73
CA ASN A 316 30.41 8.67 -15.09
C ASN A 316 29.11 9.46 -15.34
N PHE A 317 28.04 9.16 -14.61
CA PHE A 317 26.79 9.91 -14.71
C PHE A 317 27.04 11.42 -14.46
N MET A 318 26.72 12.28 -15.42
CA MET A 318 26.96 13.74 -15.32
C MET A 318 28.40 14.11 -14.89
N ALA A 319 29.40 13.32 -15.30
CA ALA A 319 30.79 13.54 -14.92
C ALA A 319 31.28 14.97 -15.21
N GLY A 320 31.84 15.62 -14.19
CA GLY A 320 32.34 16.99 -14.28
C GLY A 320 31.30 18.09 -14.06
N ASN A 321 30.02 17.73 -13.85
CA ASN A 321 29.01 18.67 -13.39
C ASN A 321 28.92 18.64 -11.84
N PRO A 322 29.43 19.65 -11.12
CA PRO A 322 29.42 19.66 -9.66
C PRO A 322 28.01 19.79 -9.06
N ASN A 323 27.02 20.11 -9.89
CA ASN A 323 25.64 20.24 -9.44
C ASN A 323 24.94 18.88 -9.29
N PHE A 324 25.51 17.78 -9.76
CA PHE A 324 24.94 16.44 -9.58
C PHE A 324 25.67 15.70 -8.47
N ILE A 325 25.01 15.62 -7.31
CA ILE A 325 25.40 14.84 -6.15
C ILE A 325 24.84 13.43 -6.34
N LYS A 326 25.67 12.44 -6.04
CA LYS A 326 25.42 11.01 -6.28
C LYS A 326 25.32 10.28 -4.95
N LEU A 327 24.78 9.07 -5.00
CA LEU A 327 24.86 8.15 -3.89
C LEU A 327 26.33 7.83 -3.54
N ALA A 328 26.54 7.39 -2.30
CA ALA A 328 27.85 6.87 -1.89
C ALA A 328 28.26 5.68 -2.77
N ALA A 329 29.57 5.48 -2.96
CA ALA A 329 30.09 4.46 -3.89
C ALA A 329 29.78 3.02 -3.49
N ASP A 330 29.35 2.78 -2.25
CA ASP A 330 28.95 1.50 -1.70
C ASP A 330 27.42 1.36 -1.55
N ALA A 331 26.66 2.40 -1.87
CA ALA A 331 25.20 2.34 -1.90
C ALA A 331 24.70 1.63 -3.17
N GLU A 332 23.55 0.97 -3.06
CA GLU A 332 22.86 0.37 -4.19
C GLU A 332 22.33 1.46 -5.13
N ASP A 333 22.52 1.27 -6.44
CA ASP A 333 22.01 2.17 -7.47
C ASP A 333 20.49 2.00 -7.66
N GLY A 334 19.87 3.06 -8.14
CA GLY A 334 18.44 3.09 -8.40
C GLY A 334 17.59 3.30 -7.14
N PRO A 335 16.30 2.93 -7.17
CA PRO A 335 15.68 2.19 -8.26
C PRO A 335 15.68 3.00 -9.57
N PHE A 336 15.69 2.31 -10.71
CA PHE A 336 15.58 2.96 -12.01
C PHE A 336 14.10 3.01 -12.40
N CYS A 337 13.66 4.14 -12.94
CA CYS A 337 12.27 4.26 -13.40
C CYS A 337 12.11 3.49 -14.70
N ASP A 338 10.87 3.37 -15.15
CA ASP A 338 10.51 2.43 -16.21
C ASP A 338 11.05 1.01 -15.90
N GLY A 339 10.91 0.66 -14.62
CA GLY A 339 11.31 -0.61 -14.04
C GLY A 339 10.12 -1.29 -13.38
N PHE A 340 10.40 -2.18 -12.44
CA PHE A 340 9.36 -2.62 -11.53
C PHE A 340 8.91 -1.45 -10.63
N ALA A 341 7.61 -1.25 -10.37
CA ALA A 341 6.49 -2.08 -10.79
C ALA A 341 5.75 -1.53 -12.02
N PRO A 342 5.29 -2.39 -12.96
CA PRO A 342 4.36 -1.99 -14.01
C PRO A 342 3.12 -1.29 -13.48
N THR A 343 2.50 -0.43 -14.28
CA THR A 343 1.26 0.26 -13.91
C THR A 343 0.06 -0.70 -13.90
N LEU A 344 -0.82 -0.57 -12.89
CA LEU A 344 -2.17 -1.15 -12.86
C LEU A 344 -3.17 -0.01 -12.81
N GLY A 345 -3.99 0.13 -13.84
CA GLY A 345 -4.93 1.25 -13.95
C GLY A 345 -6.19 1.11 -13.11
N ARG A 346 -6.70 -0.12 -12.93
CA ARG A 346 -7.98 -0.39 -12.25
C ARG A 346 -7.90 -1.52 -11.23
N ILE A 347 -8.69 -1.40 -10.18
CA ILE A 347 -8.80 -2.43 -9.13
C ILE A 347 -9.43 -3.68 -9.74
N TYR A 348 -8.83 -4.85 -9.46
CA TYR A 348 -9.44 -6.13 -9.79
C TYR A 348 -10.50 -6.48 -8.73
N ASP A 349 -11.76 -6.24 -9.06
CA ASP A 349 -12.91 -6.54 -8.22
C ASP A 349 -14.10 -6.93 -9.14
N PRO A 350 -14.25 -8.23 -9.46
CA PRO A 350 -15.32 -8.71 -10.33
C PRO A 350 -16.71 -8.58 -9.70
N ASP A 351 -16.80 -8.44 -8.38
CA ASP A 351 -18.09 -8.30 -7.67
C ASP A 351 -18.63 -6.86 -7.77
N ASN A 352 -17.75 -5.88 -8.03
CA ASN A 352 -18.08 -4.47 -8.25
C ASN A 352 -17.57 -3.91 -9.58
N ALA A 353 -17.48 -4.74 -10.63
CA ALA A 353 -16.98 -4.32 -11.93
C ALA A 353 -17.71 -3.07 -12.48
N ASP A 354 -16.94 -2.08 -12.95
CA ASP A 354 -17.46 -0.83 -13.48
C ASP A 354 -18.10 -1.04 -14.85
N THR A 355 -19.42 -1.18 -14.89
CA THR A 355 -20.16 -1.37 -16.14
C THR A 355 -20.14 -0.14 -17.07
N SER A 356 -19.68 1.03 -16.60
CA SER A 356 -19.67 2.26 -17.39
C SER A 356 -18.58 2.28 -18.47
N ILE A 357 -17.52 1.48 -18.32
CA ILE A 357 -16.42 1.39 -19.31
C ILE A 357 -16.69 0.37 -20.43
N GLY A 358 -17.84 -0.29 -20.38
CA GLY A 358 -18.36 -1.12 -21.45
C GLY A 358 -18.94 -2.45 -20.95
N GLU A 359 -19.89 -2.99 -21.70
CA GLU A 359 -20.55 -4.27 -21.40
C GLU A 359 -19.60 -5.47 -21.39
N TRP A 360 -18.39 -5.30 -21.92
CA TRP A 360 -17.33 -6.30 -21.92
C TRP A 360 -16.68 -6.45 -20.54
N ASN A 361 -16.69 -5.41 -19.72
CA ASN A 361 -15.96 -5.40 -18.46
C ASN A 361 -16.69 -6.25 -17.40
N ARG A 362 -15.98 -7.24 -16.87
CA ARG A 362 -16.48 -8.19 -15.86
C ARG A 362 -15.60 -8.25 -14.61
N TRP A 363 -14.51 -7.49 -14.57
CA TRP A 363 -13.42 -7.73 -13.61
C TRP A 363 -12.89 -6.46 -12.98
N TRP A 364 -12.93 -5.34 -13.70
CA TRP A 364 -12.23 -4.12 -13.31
C TRP A 364 -13.20 -3.13 -12.72
N ALA A 365 -12.95 -2.66 -11.51
CA ALA A 365 -13.79 -1.69 -10.84
C ALA A 365 -13.29 -0.26 -11.11
N GLU A 366 -13.26 0.58 -10.07
CA GLU A 366 -12.73 1.94 -10.14
C GLU A 366 -11.21 1.98 -10.44
N PRO A 367 -10.69 3.16 -10.85
CA PRO A 367 -9.25 3.37 -10.97
C PRO A 367 -8.51 3.14 -9.66
N THR A 368 -7.29 2.60 -9.75
CA THR A 368 -6.36 2.48 -8.62
C THR A 368 -5.90 3.84 -8.09
N ASN A 369 -5.32 3.82 -6.90
CA ASN A 369 -4.65 4.93 -6.23
C ASN A 369 -3.17 5.03 -6.66
N PRO A 370 -2.78 6.08 -7.40
CA PRO A 370 -1.41 6.29 -7.85
C PRO A 370 -0.49 6.93 -6.80
N THR A 371 -0.98 7.23 -5.60
CA THR A 371 -0.16 7.77 -4.50
C THR A 371 0.24 6.68 -3.49
N LEU A 372 -0.25 5.45 -3.68
CA LEU A 372 0.04 4.32 -2.80
C LEU A 372 1.17 3.47 -3.40
N PRO A 373 2.36 3.41 -2.77
CA PRO A 373 3.47 2.61 -3.29
C PRO A 373 3.26 1.12 -3.01
N LEU A 374 3.90 0.27 -3.81
CA LEU A 374 3.98 -1.16 -3.53
C LEU A 374 5.09 -1.47 -2.53
N ASN A 375 4.95 -2.62 -1.85
CA ASN A 375 6.01 -3.15 -1.00
C ASN A 375 7.32 -3.32 -1.81
N PRO A 376 8.42 -2.64 -1.43
CA PRO A 376 9.69 -2.69 -2.15
C PRO A 376 10.34 -4.08 -2.25
N SER A 377 9.87 -5.07 -1.48
CA SER A 377 10.33 -6.46 -1.60
C SER A 377 9.75 -7.20 -2.81
N LEU A 378 8.73 -6.64 -3.47
CA LEU A 378 8.14 -7.23 -4.68
C LEU A 378 9.06 -7.05 -5.90
N SER A 379 8.95 -7.97 -6.85
CA SER A 379 9.71 -7.94 -8.10
C SER A 379 9.02 -8.77 -9.18
N PHE A 380 9.47 -8.62 -10.44
CA PHE A 380 9.02 -9.46 -11.55
C PHE A 380 9.16 -10.96 -11.25
N GLU A 381 10.25 -11.35 -10.58
CA GLU A 381 10.52 -12.75 -10.20
C GLU A 381 9.60 -13.22 -9.07
N ALA A 382 9.33 -12.36 -8.07
CA ALA A 382 8.45 -12.69 -6.95
C ALA A 382 6.99 -12.94 -7.39
N LEU A 383 6.57 -12.32 -8.49
CA LEU A 383 5.23 -12.49 -9.07
C LEU A 383 5.14 -13.66 -10.06
N ALA A 384 6.25 -14.31 -10.42
CA ALA A 384 6.26 -15.35 -11.45
C ALA A 384 5.30 -16.51 -11.13
N GLY A 385 4.55 -16.94 -12.14
CA GLY A 385 3.59 -18.04 -12.04
C GLY A 385 2.26 -17.67 -11.40
N ARG A 386 2.05 -16.39 -11.02
CA ARG A 386 0.74 -15.86 -10.60
C ARG A 386 -0.15 -15.55 -11.80
N SER A 387 -1.46 -15.65 -11.63
CA SER A 387 -2.39 -15.11 -12.62
C SER A 387 -2.34 -13.57 -12.65
N VAL A 388 -2.76 -12.94 -13.74
CA VAL A 388 -2.92 -11.48 -13.83
C VAL A 388 -3.88 -10.99 -12.74
N ALA A 389 -4.95 -11.75 -12.47
CA ALA A 389 -5.87 -11.47 -11.38
C ALA A 389 -5.15 -11.45 -10.03
N ARG A 390 -4.30 -12.44 -9.74
CA ARG A 390 -3.54 -12.49 -8.49
C ARG A 390 -2.51 -11.38 -8.39
N VAL A 391 -1.86 -11.00 -9.49
CA VAL A 391 -0.97 -9.83 -9.49
C VAL A 391 -1.76 -8.58 -9.13
N ALA A 392 -2.92 -8.35 -9.74
CA ALA A 392 -3.75 -7.20 -9.42
C ALA A 392 -4.27 -7.23 -7.97
N GLN A 393 -4.59 -8.40 -7.41
CA GLN A 393 -4.90 -8.55 -5.99
C GLN A 393 -3.71 -8.21 -5.07
N ILE A 394 -2.48 -8.57 -5.47
CA ILE A 394 -1.25 -8.23 -4.74
C ILE A 394 -0.95 -6.72 -4.82
N TYR A 395 -1.46 -6.02 -5.83
CA TYR A 395 -1.38 -4.56 -5.89
C TYR A 395 -2.46 -3.91 -5.02
N GLY A 396 -3.63 -4.54 -4.95
CA GLY A 396 -4.82 -4.01 -4.31
C GLY A 396 -5.18 -2.65 -4.89
N ASP A 397 -5.13 -1.62 -4.06
CA ASP A 397 -5.45 -0.25 -4.45
C ASP A 397 -4.27 0.48 -5.12
N SER A 398 -3.04 -0.03 -5.05
CA SER A 398 -1.88 0.64 -5.65
C SER A 398 -1.93 0.61 -7.18
N ALA A 399 -1.59 1.73 -7.81
CA ALA A 399 -1.40 1.79 -9.25
C ALA A 399 -0.06 1.20 -9.73
N GLY A 400 0.80 0.68 -8.83
CA GLY A 400 2.14 0.22 -9.17
C GLY A 400 3.15 1.35 -9.25
N GLY A 401 4.00 1.33 -10.28
CA GLY A 401 5.09 2.29 -10.46
C GLY A 401 6.34 1.96 -9.64
N THR A 402 7.44 2.65 -9.95
CA THR A 402 8.70 2.54 -9.22
C THR A 402 8.72 3.54 -8.06
N GLY A 403 8.75 3.04 -6.82
CA GLY A 403 8.81 3.86 -5.61
C GLY A 403 10.23 4.32 -5.25
N TYR A 404 10.36 5.55 -4.74
CA TYR A 404 11.63 6.17 -4.34
C TYR A 404 11.59 6.70 -2.90
N ASP A 405 12.57 6.30 -2.11
CA ASP A 405 12.86 6.83 -0.76
C ASP A 405 13.97 7.90 -0.85
N ILE A 406 13.64 9.16 -0.54
CA ILE A 406 14.59 10.28 -0.59
C ILE A 406 15.47 10.38 0.67
N ALA A 407 15.18 9.62 1.74
CA ALA A 407 16.04 9.53 2.90
C ALA A 407 17.42 8.97 2.53
N ARG A 408 17.51 8.19 1.43
CA ARG A 408 18.76 7.69 0.83
C ARG A 408 19.66 8.78 0.26
N LEU A 409 19.13 9.97 -0.01
CA LEU A 409 19.86 11.10 -0.59
C LEU A 409 20.35 12.05 0.49
N ASP A 410 21.51 12.68 0.28
CA ASP A 410 22.07 13.72 1.17
C ASP A 410 21.39 15.09 0.98
N LEU A 411 20.06 15.08 0.85
CA LEU A 411 19.24 16.28 0.67
C LEU A 411 19.30 17.19 1.91
N PRO A 412 19.33 18.52 1.73
CA PRO A 412 19.21 19.47 2.83
C PRO A 412 17.87 19.32 3.56
N ILE A 413 17.94 19.31 4.88
CA ILE A 413 16.76 19.30 5.75
C ILE A 413 16.20 20.72 5.85
N ASP A 414 14.89 20.86 5.69
CA ASP A 414 14.19 22.12 5.91
C ASP A 414 14.18 22.47 7.41
N PRO A 415 14.71 23.63 7.83
CA PRO A 415 14.76 24.02 9.22
C PRO A 415 13.37 24.19 9.87
N ASP A 416 12.34 24.47 9.09
CA ASP A 416 11.00 24.71 9.63
C ASP A 416 10.25 23.39 9.88
N THR A 417 10.41 22.43 8.97
CA THR A 417 9.69 21.15 9.03
C THR A 417 10.54 19.99 9.56
N GLN A 418 11.86 20.18 9.67
CA GLN A 418 12.83 19.16 10.06
C GLN A 418 12.82 17.92 9.14
N ARG A 419 12.38 18.07 7.89
CA ARG A 419 12.29 16.99 6.90
C ARG A 419 13.08 17.30 5.64
N LYS A 420 13.55 16.25 4.95
CA LYS A 420 14.03 16.37 3.57
C LYS A 420 12.86 16.61 2.64
N TRP A 421 13.13 17.30 1.53
CA TRP A 421 12.11 17.54 0.51
C TRP A 421 12.75 17.80 -0.85
N PHE A 422 11.96 17.69 -1.90
CA PHE A 422 12.30 18.16 -3.24
C PHE A 422 11.07 18.77 -3.93
N ARG A 423 11.29 19.46 -5.05
CA ARG A 423 10.21 19.99 -5.90
C ARG A 423 10.38 19.63 -7.36
N TYR A 424 11.62 19.47 -7.80
CA TYR A 424 11.97 19.15 -9.16
C TYR A 424 12.45 17.71 -9.22
N VAL A 425 11.96 16.97 -10.20
CA VAL A 425 12.43 15.63 -10.55
C VAL A 425 12.98 15.68 -11.97
N ARG A 426 14.15 15.11 -12.16
CA ARG A 426 14.80 14.96 -13.45
C ARG A 426 15.02 13.48 -13.70
N ILE A 427 14.73 13.07 -14.92
CA ILE A 427 14.88 11.70 -15.36
C ILE A 427 15.74 11.74 -16.62
N ASP A 428 16.83 10.97 -16.61
CA ASP A 428 17.75 10.81 -17.72
C ASP A 428 17.73 9.33 -18.13
N ASP A 429 17.67 9.04 -19.43
CA ASP A 429 17.81 7.67 -19.94
C ASP A 429 19.14 7.07 -19.45
N ALA A 430 19.09 5.88 -18.86
CA ALA A 430 20.30 5.23 -18.38
C ALA A 430 21.16 4.76 -19.56
N PRO A 431 22.50 4.75 -19.44
CA PRO A 431 23.37 4.29 -20.52
C PRO A 431 23.03 2.87 -21.00
N GLY A 432 22.58 2.75 -22.26
CA GLY A 432 22.14 1.47 -22.84
C GLY A 432 20.77 1.01 -22.37
N GLY A 433 19.97 1.92 -21.79
CA GLY A 433 18.64 1.67 -21.23
C GLY A 433 17.57 1.37 -22.27
N GLY A 434 17.68 1.92 -23.47
CA GLY A 434 16.75 1.62 -24.57
C GLY A 434 15.76 2.75 -24.88
N GLY A 435 15.69 3.79 -24.05
CA GLY A 435 14.91 4.99 -24.30
C GLY A 435 13.75 5.22 -23.33
N THR A 436 14.02 5.27 -22.03
CA THR A 436 13.04 5.42 -20.94
C THR A 436 11.74 6.17 -21.27
N GLU A 437 10.62 5.61 -20.82
CA GLU A 437 9.26 6.13 -20.97
C GLU A 437 8.68 6.58 -19.62
N ILE A 438 7.99 7.72 -19.62
CA ILE A 438 7.36 8.30 -18.41
C ILE A 438 5.88 8.57 -18.66
N ASP A 439 5.02 7.91 -17.88
CA ASP A 439 3.57 8.10 -17.84
C ASP A 439 3.20 9.17 -16.80
N ALA A 440 3.78 9.11 -15.60
CA ALA A 440 3.51 10.09 -14.55
C ALA A 440 4.59 10.09 -13.45
N VAL A 441 4.58 11.13 -12.61
CA VAL A 441 5.29 11.14 -11.33
C VAL A 441 4.34 11.61 -10.23
N ALA A 442 4.18 10.81 -9.18
CA ALA A 442 3.27 11.08 -8.06
C ALA A 442 4.02 11.26 -6.74
N ASP A 443 3.53 12.20 -5.92
CA ASP A 443 3.84 12.33 -4.49
C ASP A 443 3.12 11.19 -3.76
N VAL A 444 3.83 10.44 -2.93
CA VAL A 444 3.16 9.44 -2.09
C VAL A 444 2.27 10.17 -1.09
N SER A 445 1.09 9.62 -0.87
CA SER A 445 0.17 10.15 0.12
C SER A 445 -0.36 9.06 1.03
N CYS A 446 -0.55 9.43 2.28
CA CYS A 446 -1.10 8.56 3.30
C CYS A 446 -1.92 9.37 4.30
N PRO A 447 -2.88 8.74 5.00
CA PRO A 447 -3.47 9.33 6.18
C PRO A 447 -2.36 9.81 7.12
N GLY A 448 -2.41 11.08 7.55
CA GLY A 448 -1.42 11.69 8.42
C GLY A 448 -0.28 12.42 7.74
N ASP A 449 -0.19 12.37 6.41
CA ASP A 449 0.79 13.20 5.72
C ASP A 449 0.45 14.70 5.88
N TYR A 450 1.43 15.56 5.58
CA TYR A 450 1.27 17.00 5.78
C TYR A 450 0.16 17.66 4.91
N ARG A 451 -0.34 16.99 3.87
CA ARG A 451 -1.48 17.39 3.03
C ARG A 451 -2.78 16.71 3.45
N HIS A 452 -2.68 15.57 4.11
CA HIS A 452 -3.78 14.74 4.58
C HIS A 452 -3.66 14.47 6.09
N PRO A 453 -3.66 15.51 6.96
CA PRO A 453 -3.39 15.35 8.38
C PRO A 453 -4.40 14.43 9.07
N ALA A 454 -3.98 13.84 10.21
CA ALA A 454 -4.87 13.08 11.08
C ALA A 454 -6.14 13.89 11.39
N PRO A 455 -7.33 13.24 11.45
CA PRO A 455 -8.51 13.87 12.00
C PRO A 455 -8.21 14.46 13.38
N VAL A 456 -8.65 15.70 13.61
CA VAL A 456 -8.57 16.28 14.95
C VAL A 456 -9.48 15.47 15.87
N GLY A 457 -8.94 14.94 16.98
CA GLY A 457 -9.66 14.07 17.90
C GLY A 457 -9.41 12.57 17.71
N ASP A 458 -8.61 12.16 16.73
CA ASP A 458 -8.07 10.81 16.63
C ASP A 458 -6.91 10.67 17.62
N VAL A 459 -7.16 9.97 18.73
CA VAL A 459 -6.22 9.84 19.85
C VAL A 459 -5.46 8.52 19.75
N ASN A 460 -6.07 7.50 19.15
CA ASN A 460 -5.49 6.17 19.04
C ASN A 460 -4.64 5.97 17.77
N GLY A 461 -4.69 6.91 16.82
CA GLY A 461 -3.94 6.89 15.57
C GLY A 461 -4.50 5.92 14.52
N ASP A 462 -5.76 5.52 14.63
CA ASP A 462 -6.45 4.62 13.70
C ASP A 462 -7.11 5.34 12.52
N TRP A 463 -6.92 6.66 12.45
CA TRP A 463 -7.45 7.55 11.42
C TRP A 463 -8.97 7.69 11.44
N ARG A 464 -9.61 7.39 12.57
CA ARG A 464 -11.03 7.66 12.81
C ARG A 464 -11.14 8.45 14.10
N VAL A 465 -12.27 9.13 14.24
CA VAL A 465 -12.67 9.73 15.51
C VAL A 465 -13.94 9.03 15.94
N ASP A 466 -13.83 8.11 16.90
CA ASP A 466 -14.95 7.33 17.38
C ASP A 466 -14.98 7.16 18.91
N GLU A 467 -15.83 6.25 19.39
CA GLU A 467 -16.01 6.01 20.83
C GLU A 467 -14.73 5.47 21.48
N SER A 468 -13.82 4.87 20.71
CA SER A 468 -12.51 4.40 21.17
C SER A 468 -11.61 5.58 21.56
N ASP A 469 -11.61 6.66 20.78
CA ASP A 469 -10.86 7.88 21.11
C ASP A 469 -11.43 8.56 22.34
N ALA A 470 -12.76 8.64 22.40
CA ALA A 470 -13.45 9.23 23.54
C ALA A 470 -13.17 8.43 24.83
N ALA A 471 -13.04 7.11 24.73
CA ALA A 471 -12.68 6.25 25.85
C ALA A 471 -11.26 6.52 26.35
N ILE A 472 -10.29 6.73 25.46
CA ILE A 472 -8.89 7.04 25.83
C ILE A 472 -8.82 8.40 26.54
N VAL A 473 -9.47 9.43 26.01
CA VAL A 473 -9.51 10.74 26.69
C VAL A 473 -10.20 10.62 28.05
N THR A 474 -11.31 9.87 28.13
CA THR A 474 -12.03 9.64 29.38
C THR A 474 -11.19 8.90 30.41
N GLU A 475 -10.38 7.93 29.98
CA GLU A 475 -9.44 7.18 30.84
C GLU A 475 -8.38 8.10 31.46
N HIS A 476 -7.94 9.12 30.72
CA HIS A 476 -6.89 10.05 31.12
C HIS A 476 -7.38 11.36 31.76
N LEU A 477 -8.70 11.55 31.96
CA LEU A 477 -9.24 12.78 32.56
C LEU A 477 -8.57 13.14 33.90
N GLY A 478 -8.11 14.38 33.99
CA GLY A 478 -7.40 14.96 35.12
C GLY A 478 -5.89 14.68 35.16
N ALA A 479 -5.34 14.03 34.14
CA ALA A 479 -3.89 13.87 33.99
C ALA A 479 -3.23 15.22 33.65
N GLU A 480 -2.15 15.56 34.36
CA GLU A 480 -1.30 16.72 34.04
C GLU A 480 -0.12 16.26 33.19
N ILE A 481 0.01 16.81 31.98
CA ILE A 481 1.08 16.49 31.04
C ILE A 481 2.31 17.34 31.38
N THR A 482 3.31 16.69 31.97
CA THR A 482 4.57 17.35 32.37
C THR A 482 5.77 16.92 31.53
N ASP A 483 5.57 15.90 30.70
CA ASP A 483 6.56 15.29 29.82
C ASP A 483 5.87 14.95 28.49
N PRO A 484 6.43 15.33 27.33
CA PRO A 484 5.89 14.91 26.03
C PRO A 484 5.80 13.39 25.82
N ASP A 485 6.56 12.61 26.60
CA ASP A 485 6.55 11.14 26.57
C ASP A 485 5.49 10.53 27.50
N ASP A 486 4.65 11.33 28.16
CA ASP A 486 3.55 10.83 29.00
C ASP A 486 2.52 10.08 28.12
N PRO A 487 2.13 8.84 28.47
CA PRO A 487 1.08 8.12 27.74
C PRO A 487 -0.24 8.89 27.60
N ALA A 488 -0.55 9.79 28.55
CA ALA A 488 -1.73 10.64 28.50
C ALA A 488 -1.57 11.85 27.54
N ALA A 489 -0.37 12.13 27.03
CA ALA A 489 -0.11 13.31 26.21
C ALA A 489 -0.89 13.28 24.88
N ALA A 490 -1.18 12.10 24.34
CA ALA A 490 -2.03 11.95 23.16
C ALA A 490 -3.48 12.40 23.41
N ALA A 491 -3.93 12.36 24.67
CA ALA A 491 -5.27 12.78 25.07
C ALA A 491 -5.39 14.28 25.41
N ASP A 492 -4.28 15.02 25.50
CA ASP A 492 -4.26 16.49 25.65
C ASP A 492 -4.29 17.13 24.27
N LEU A 493 -5.48 17.16 23.67
CA LEU A 493 -5.70 17.56 22.29
C LEU A 493 -5.59 19.06 22.08
N ASN A 494 -5.87 19.85 23.12
CA ASN A 494 -5.78 21.31 23.07
C ASN A 494 -4.37 21.83 23.47
N GLY A 495 -3.54 20.98 24.07
CA GLY A 495 -2.14 21.23 24.40
C GLY A 495 -1.95 22.22 25.55
N ASP A 496 -2.92 22.34 26.46
CA ASP A 496 -2.81 23.21 27.63
C ASP A 496 -2.10 22.56 28.83
N GLY A 497 -1.74 21.28 28.67
CA GLY A 497 -0.99 20.50 29.64
C GLY A 497 -1.86 19.72 30.62
N ILE A 498 -3.19 19.67 30.43
CA ILE A 498 -4.10 18.88 31.28
C ILE A 498 -5.14 18.20 30.39
N VAL A 499 -5.32 16.89 30.55
CA VAL A 499 -6.42 16.17 29.90
C VAL A 499 -7.72 16.46 30.65
N ASP A 500 -8.67 17.17 30.05
CA ASP A 500 -9.94 17.53 30.68
C ASP A 500 -11.19 17.43 29.76
N GLU A 501 -12.31 17.99 30.22
CA GLU A 501 -13.57 17.97 29.47
C GLU A 501 -13.46 18.69 28.11
N ALA A 502 -12.53 19.64 27.95
CA ALA A 502 -12.30 20.34 26.69
C ALA A 502 -11.65 19.43 25.64
N ASP A 503 -10.74 18.52 26.04
CA ASP A 503 -10.18 17.52 25.13
C ASP A 503 -11.24 16.51 24.70
N LEU A 504 -12.08 16.08 25.65
CA LEU A 504 -13.18 15.18 25.33
C LEU A 504 -14.19 15.86 24.38
N GLU A 505 -14.45 17.16 24.55
CA GLU A 505 -15.29 17.94 23.63
C GLU A 505 -14.70 17.96 22.21
N ILE A 506 -13.38 18.06 22.04
CA ILE A 506 -12.73 17.98 20.71
C ILE A 506 -13.02 16.63 20.05
N VAL A 507 -12.89 15.50 20.76
CA VAL A 507 -13.23 14.18 20.20
C VAL A 507 -14.71 14.10 19.82
N LEU A 508 -15.60 14.53 20.71
CA LEU A 508 -17.04 14.44 20.50
C LEU A 508 -17.53 15.32 19.35
N GLU A 509 -16.95 16.51 19.16
CA GLU A 509 -17.26 17.40 18.04
C GLU A 509 -16.80 16.83 16.69
N ASN A 510 -15.75 16.02 16.70
CA ASN A 510 -15.18 15.42 15.49
C ASN A 510 -15.60 13.96 15.29
N THR A 511 -16.44 13.39 16.16
CA THR A 511 -16.89 11.99 16.07
C THR A 511 -17.54 11.67 14.72
N GLY A 512 -17.14 10.55 14.13
CA GLY A 512 -17.52 10.14 12.78
C GLY A 512 -16.64 10.74 11.67
N THR A 513 -15.64 11.56 12.02
CA THR A 513 -14.60 11.96 11.07
C THR A 513 -13.71 10.76 10.78
N ILE A 514 -13.40 10.58 9.50
CA ILE A 514 -12.55 9.51 9.01
C ILE A 514 -11.44 10.18 8.19
N GLY A 515 -10.20 9.76 8.42
CA GLY A 515 -9.01 10.21 7.73
C GLY A 515 -9.13 9.99 6.23
N TRP A 516 -8.40 10.82 5.47
CA TRP A 516 -8.42 10.73 4.02
C TRP A 516 -8.10 9.30 3.57
N GLY A 517 -8.95 8.72 2.72
CA GLY A 517 -8.71 7.37 2.20
C GLY A 517 -9.06 6.22 3.14
N GLN A 518 -9.73 6.45 4.27
CA GLN A 518 -10.28 5.36 5.10
C GLN A 518 -11.79 5.23 4.90
N ARG A 519 -12.34 4.04 5.18
CA ARG A 519 -13.75 3.72 4.90
C ARG A 519 -14.70 3.87 6.07
#